data_AF-A0A4Q6BM01-F1
#
_entry.id   AF-A0A4Q6BM01-F1
#
_cell.length_a   1.000
_cell.length_b   1.000
_cell.length_c   1.000
_cell.angle_alpha   90.00
_cell.angle_beta   90.00
_cell.angle_gamma   90.00
#
_symmetry.space_group_name_H-M   'P 1'
#
loop_
_entity.id
_entity.type
_entity.pdbx_description
1 polymer ?
#
loop_
_entity_poly.entity_id
_entity_poly.type
_entity_poly.pdbx_seq_one_letter_code
_entity_poly.pdbx_strand_id
1 'polypeptide(L)'
;MALVQFKGPLVPTEIVDRYTRNDSDSDGYLHYVVYRVPVAGVAPFATEMVDEASYNATTVGSKVPLQISPLFPGRDSVLRIPGRDTTGILWGSGFGSVVMLGMGALIVYYIYILPNKTRGLIKRGIPVVGRLVDKSHSNHESIAYYLHYEYHPDGGGEPIHSKQSVRDSDYNEQQIGDLFTVIHDRKNPKFSVIYRYGDYDVIG
;
A
#
# COMPACT_ATOMS: atom_id res chain seq x y z
N MET A 1 16.80 7.05 3.28
CA MET A 1 15.72 6.73 4.24
C MET A 1 16.20 7.17 5.61
N ALA A 2 15.61 8.22 6.19
CA ALA A 2 16.05 8.73 7.49
C ALA A 2 15.45 7.86 8.60
N LEU A 3 16.28 7.29 9.46
CA LEU A 3 15.85 6.54 10.63
C LEU A 3 15.40 7.55 11.71
N VAL A 4 14.10 7.66 11.95
CA VAL A 4 13.58 8.53 13.01
C VAL A 4 13.75 7.79 14.34
N GLN A 5 14.87 8.00 15.01
CA GLN A 5 15.09 7.51 16.37
C GLN A 5 14.50 8.52 17.35
N PHE A 6 13.41 8.16 18.03
CA PHE A 6 12.88 8.99 19.11
C PHE A 6 13.90 9.03 20.27
N LYS A 7 14.47 10.21 20.51
CA LYS A 7 15.36 10.49 21.65
C LYS A 7 14.56 11.17 22.78
N GLY A 8 13.61 10.45 23.35
CA GLY A 8 12.92 10.90 24.57
C GLY A 8 13.85 10.93 25.79
N PRO A 9 13.51 11.69 26.84
CA PRO A 9 14.27 11.70 28.09
C PRO A 9 14.31 10.30 28.72
N LEU A 10 15.45 9.97 29.31
CA LEU A 10 15.63 8.75 30.10
C LEU A 10 15.25 9.06 31.54
N VAL A 11 14.26 8.36 32.06
CA VAL A 11 13.82 8.50 33.45
C VAL A 11 14.08 7.18 34.17
N PRO A 12 14.76 7.18 35.33
CA PRO A 12 14.98 5.95 36.08
C PRO A 12 13.64 5.38 36.55
N THR A 13 13.36 4.14 36.19
CA THR A 13 12.21 3.36 36.65
C THR A 13 12.67 2.20 37.52
N GLU A 14 11.83 1.78 38.46
CA GLU A 14 12.07 0.62 39.32
C GLU A 14 11.27 -0.57 38.83
N ILE A 15 11.89 -1.75 38.80
CA ILE A 15 11.20 -3.03 38.56
C ILE A 15 10.46 -3.44 39.83
N VAL A 16 9.15 -3.57 39.74
CA VAL A 16 8.27 -3.86 40.87
C VAL A 16 7.94 -5.34 40.95
N ASP A 17 7.80 -6.01 39.80
CA ASP A 17 7.45 -7.42 39.75
C ASP A 17 7.94 -8.07 38.43
N ARG A 18 7.93 -9.40 38.40
CA ARG A 18 8.24 -10.22 37.23
C ARG A 18 7.46 -11.53 37.26
N TYR A 19 7.01 -11.97 36.09
CA TYR A 19 6.33 -13.25 35.98
C TYR A 19 6.52 -13.85 34.59
N THR A 20 6.33 -15.16 34.49
CA THR A 20 6.26 -15.88 33.23
C THR A 20 4.83 -16.32 32.95
N ARG A 21 4.45 -16.39 31.68
CA ARG A 21 3.16 -16.93 31.23
C ARG A 21 3.44 -17.99 30.18
N ASN A 22 2.77 -19.12 30.26
CA ASN A 22 2.85 -20.13 29.19
C ASN A 22 2.23 -19.56 27.91
N ASP A 23 2.95 -19.63 26.80
CA ASP A 23 2.41 -19.29 25.49
C ASP A 23 1.51 -20.44 25.02
N SER A 24 0.29 -20.14 24.56
CA SER A 24 -0.59 -21.19 24.05
C SER A 24 -0.17 -21.67 22.66
N ASP A 25 0.53 -20.80 21.92
CA ASP A 25 0.79 -20.98 20.50
C ASP A 25 2.22 -21.50 20.26
N SER A 26 3.08 -21.42 21.27
CA SER A 26 4.45 -21.96 21.26
C SER A 26 4.74 -22.77 22.53
N ASP A 27 5.63 -23.76 22.46
CA ASP A 27 6.03 -24.58 23.63
C ASP A 27 6.99 -23.81 24.57
N GLY A 28 6.74 -22.51 24.75
CA GLY A 28 7.65 -21.56 25.38
C GLY A 28 6.98 -20.70 26.44
N TYR A 29 7.80 -20.04 27.25
CA TYR A 29 7.35 -19.09 28.26
C TYR A 29 7.55 -17.65 27.75
N LEU A 30 6.50 -16.84 27.86
CA LEU A 30 6.59 -15.40 27.70
C LEU A 30 7.05 -14.78 29.02
N HIS A 31 8.06 -13.94 28.96
CA HIS A 31 8.66 -13.29 30.11
C HIS A 31 8.16 -11.85 30.24
N TYR A 32 7.57 -11.50 31.38
CA TYR A 32 7.02 -10.17 31.65
C TYR A 32 7.73 -9.50 32.82
N VAL A 33 7.96 -8.20 32.67
CA VAL A 33 8.50 -7.33 33.71
C VAL A 33 7.50 -6.22 33.99
N VAL A 34 7.20 -6.00 35.26
CA VAL A 34 6.33 -4.93 35.75
C VAL A 34 7.18 -3.84 36.37
N TYR A 35 6.98 -2.59 35.97
CA TYR A 35 7.78 -1.46 36.43
C TYR A 35 6.93 -0.23 36.74
N ARG A 36 7.45 0.63 37.62
CA ARG A 36 6.74 1.85 38.04
C ARG A 36 7.00 3.02 37.11
N VAL A 37 5.96 3.55 36.45
CA VAL A 37 6.11 4.70 35.55
C VAL A 37 6.11 6.01 36.35
N PRO A 38 7.22 6.78 36.37
CA PRO A 38 7.33 8.01 37.16
C PRO A 38 6.76 9.22 36.41
N VAL A 39 5.58 9.09 35.81
CA VAL A 39 4.92 10.16 35.04
C VAL A 39 3.56 10.46 35.65
N ALA A 40 3.35 11.72 36.06
CA ALA A 40 2.08 12.16 36.62
C ALA A 40 0.93 11.96 35.62
N GLY A 41 -0.18 11.37 36.08
CA GLY A 41 -1.37 11.12 35.26
C GLY A 41 -1.34 9.86 34.40
N VAL A 42 -0.26 9.08 34.44
CA VAL A 42 -0.18 7.75 33.79
C VAL A 42 -0.42 6.67 34.84
N ALA A 43 -0.92 5.49 34.42
CA ALA A 43 -1.02 4.34 35.30
C ALA A 43 0.33 4.09 36.01
N PRO A 44 0.33 3.88 37.34
CA PRO A 44 1.57 3.83 38.11
C PRO A 44 2.45 2.64 37.74
N PHE A 45 1.89 1.62 37.09
CA PHE A 45 2.59 0.41 36.68
C PHE A 45 2.35 0.13 35.21
N ALA A 46 3.39 -0.29 34.52
CA ALA A 46 3.34 -0.82 33.18
C ALA A 46 3.96 -2.22 33.15
N THR A 47 3.45 -3.05 32.26
CA THR A 47 3.93 -4.40 32.03
C THR A 47 4.49 -4.48 30.62
N GLU A 48 5.70 -4.99 30.48
CA GLU A 48 6.35 -5.15 29.20
C GLU A 48 6.87 -6.59 29.03
N MET A 49 6.63 -7.16 27.86
CA MET A 49 7.20 -8.45 27.47
C MET A 49 8.66 -8.23 27.07
N VAL A 50 9.55 -9.04 27.64
CA VAL A 50 10.99 -9.00 27.42
C VAL A 50 11.48 -10.37 26.94
N ASP A 51 12.65 -10.42 26.32
CA ASP A 51 13.31 -11.70 26.03
C ASP A 51 13.85 -12.34 27.32
N GLU A 52 14.14 -13.65 27.28
CA GLU A 52 14.62 -14.42 28.42
C GLU A 52 15.94 -13.88 29.01
N ALA A 53 16.87 -13.40 28.16
CA ALA A 53 18.14 -12.85 28.63
C ALA A 53 17.92 -11.54 29.39
N SER A 54 17.10 -10.63 28.86
CA SER A 54 16.65 -9.39 29.51
C SER A 54 15.90 -9.67 30.81
N TYR A 55 15.06 -10.72 30.84
CA TYR A 55 14.40 -11.18 32.05
C TYR A 55 15.42 -11.63 33.09
N ASN A 56 16.35 -12.52 32.76
CA ASN A 56 17.35 -13.01 33.71
C ASN A 56 18.32 -11.91 34.19
N ALA A 57 18.58 -10.89 33.37
CA ALA A 57 19.44 -9.75 33.72
C ALA A 57 18.79 -8.71 34.65
N THR A 58 17.47 -8.73 34.79
CA THR A 58 16.73 -7.78 35.64
C THR A 58 16.31 -8.44 36.96
N THR A 59 16.23 -7.68 38.04
CA THR A 59 15.78 -8.15 39.36
C THR A 59 14.77 -7.17 39.96
N VAL A 60 13.87 -7.65 40.81
CA VAL A 60 12.91 -6.77 41.51
C VAL A 60 13.69 -5.78 42.38
N GLY A 61 13.31 -4.50 42.32
CA GLY A 61 14.00 -3.38 42.95
C GLY A 61 15.15 -2.78 42.13
N SER A 62 15.54 -3.38 41.00
CA SER A 62 16.58 -2.80 40.15
C SER A 62 16.06 -1.54 39.43
N LYS A 63 16.96 -0.57 39.23
CA LYS A 63 16.65 0.66 38.48
C LYS A 63 17.08 0.49 37.03
N VAL A 64 16.13 0.66 36.11
CA VAL A 64 16.34 0.56 34.66
C VAL A 64 15.97 1.91 34.03
N PRO A 65 16.69 2.41 33.01
CA PRO A 65 16.28 3.62 32.31
C PRO A 65 15.04 3.34 31.44
N LEU A 66 13.96 4.08 31.69
CA LEU A 66 12.77 4.11 30.84
C LEU A 66 12.91 5.25 29.83
N GLN A 67 12.79 4.95 28.55
CA GLN A 67 12.73 5.96 27.51
C GLN A 67 11.26 6.32 27.24
N ILE A 68 10.87 7.57 27.50
CA ILE A 68 9.48 8.01 27.39
C ILE A 68 9.29 8.82 26.10
N SER A 69 8.28 8.49 25.31
CA SER A 69 7.87 9.32 24.17
C SER A 69 7.33 10.67 24.65
N PRO A 70 7.88 11.80 24.15
CA PRO A 70 7.41 13.13 24.56
C PRO A 70 6.01 13.45 24.03
N LEU A 71 5.56 12.79 22.95
CA LEU A 71 4.26 13.03 22.33
C LEU A 71 3.14 12.24 23.01
N PHE A 72 3.43 11.03 23.49
CA PHE A 72 2.44 10.11 24.07
C PHE A 72 3.01 9.41 25.32
N PRO A 73 3.13 10.12 26.46
CA PRO A 73 3.62 9.52 27.69
C PRO A 73 2.72 8.36 28.14
N GLY A 74 3.31 7.18 28.32
CA GLY A 74 2.61 5.98 28.79
C GLY A 74 2.07 5.02 27.71
N ARG A 75 2.04 5.43 26.43
CA ARG A 75 1.72 4.51 25.30
C ARG A 75 2.96 3.90 24.66
N ASP A 76 3.97 4.74 24.41
CA ASP A 76 5.19 4.37 23.69
C ASP A 76 6.42 4.50 24.60
N SER A 77 6.35 3.96 25.81
CA SER A 77 7.52 3.86 26.70
C SER A 77 8.25 2.55 26.45
N VAL A 78 9.56 2.62 26.23
CA VAL A 78 10.39 1.43 25.96
C VAL A 78 11.42 1.31 27.07
N LEU A 79 11.44 0.17 27.76
CA LEU A 79 12.53 -0.17 28.68
C LEU A 79 13.84 -0.37 27.91
N ARG A 80 14.87 0.41 28.24
CA ARG A 80 16.23 0.20 27.71
C ARG A 80 16.96 -0.83 28.56
N ILE A 81 16.75 -2.10 28.24
CA ILE A 81 17.48 -3.21 28.84
C ILE A 81 18.76 -3.47 28.03
N PRO A 82 19.94 -3.57 28.65
CA PRO A 82 21.18 -3.91 27.96
C PRO A 82 21.02 -5.23 27.19
N GLY A 83 21.38 -5.24 25.89
CA GLY A 83 21.31 -6.43 25.05
C GLY A 83 20.02 -6.59 24.24
N ARG A 84 18.98 -5.77 24.48
CA ARG A 84 17.75 -5.81 23.70
C ARG A 84 17.90 -5.05 22.39
N ASP A 85 17.76 -5.76 21.27
CA ASP A 85 17.74 -5.14 19.95
C ASP A 85 16.37 -4.48 19.69
N THR A 86 16.26 -3.19 19.98
CA THR A 86 15.04 -2.40 19.72
C THR A 86 14.80 -2.12 18.23
N THR A 87 15.70 -2.56 17.35
CA THR A 87 15.64 -2.23 15.91
C THR A 87 14.41 -2.85 15.25
N GLY A 88 14.00 -4.06 15.64
CA GLY A 88 12.90 -4.79 15.00
C GLY A 88 11.52 -4.11 15.02
N ILE A 89 11.16 -3.45 16.14
CA ILE A 89 9.83 -2.82 16.31
C ILE A 89 9.70 -1.55 15.44
N LEU A 90 10.80 -0.81 15.27
CA LEU A 90 10.83 0.40 14.43
C LEU A 90 10.75 0.05 12.94
N TRP A 91 11.35 -1.07 12.52
CA TRP A 91 11.21 -1.55 11.15
C TRP A 91 9.77 -2.00 10.83
N GLY A 92 9.11 -2.71 11.75
CA GLY A 92 7.74 -3.19 11.54
C GLY A 92 6.71 -2.07 11.37
N SER A 93 6.74 -1.06 12.24
CA SER A 93 5.78 0.06 12.23
C SER A 93 6.00 1.03 11.06
N GLY A 94 7.26 1.34 10.73
CA GLY A 94 7.61 2.20 9.60
C GLY A 94 7.25 1.56 8.26
N PHE A 95 7.58 0.29 8.08
CA PHE A 95 7.29 -0.45 6.85
C PHE A 95 5.78 -0.54 6.61
N GLY A 96 5.01 -0.93 7.64
CA GLY A 96 3.54 -1.01 7.54
C GLY A 96 2.91 0.33 7.13
N SER A 97 3.40 1.44 7.67
CA SER A 97 2.92 2.78 7.34
C SER A 97 3.19 3.15 5.88
N VAL A 98 4.40 2.89 5.38
CA VAL A 98 4.76 3.17 3.98
C VAL A 98 3.93 2.32 3.01
N VAL A 99 3.74 1.02 3.32
CA VAL A 99 2.91 0.12 2.51
C VAL A 99 1.46 0.62 2.47
N MET A 100 0.88 0.98 3.62
CA MET A 100 -0.48 1.51 3.69
C MET A 100 -0.65 2.81 2.91
N LEU A 101 0.31 3.75 3.02
CA LEU A 101 0.29 4.98 2.24
C LEU A 101 0.42 4.72 0.73
N GLY A 102 1.29 3.79 0.33
CA GLY A 102 1.43 3.38 -1.06
C GLY A 102 0.14 2.77 -1.62
N MET A 103 -0.51 1.90 -0.85
CA MET A 103 -1.80 1.31 -1.21
C MET A 103 -2.90 2.36 -1.34
N GLY A 104 -2.97 3.31 -0.40
CA GLY A 104 -3.91 4.44 -0.47
C GLY A 104 -3.70 5.29 -1.73
N ALA A 105 -2.45 5.58 -2.09
CA ALA A 105 -2.13 6.32 -3.30
C ALA A 105 -2.56 5.58 -4.58
N LEU A 106 -2.38 4.24 -4.63
CA LEU A 106 -2.85 3.42 -5.74
C LEU A 106 -4.37 3.46 -5.87
N ILE A 107 -5.11 3.31 -4.76
CA ILE A 107 -6.57 3.38 -4.74
C ILE A 107 -7.05 4.73 -5.29
N VAL A 108 -6.47 5.84 -4.82
CA VAL A 108 -6.80 7.18 -5.33
C VAL A 108 -6.50 7.31 -6.82
N TYR A 109 -5.38 6.76 -7.29
CA TYR A 109 -5.01 6.78 -8.70
C TYR A 109 -6.05 6.04 -9.57
N TYR A 110 -6.44 4.82 -9.18
CA TYR A 110 -7.40 4.01 -9.95
C TYR A 110 -8.83 4.56 -9.90
N ILE A 111 -9.27 5.13 -8.77
CA ILE A 111 -10.65 5.64 -8.61
C ILE A 111 -10.83 7.04 -9.21
N TYR A 112 -9.84 7.93 -9.07
CA TYR A 112 -10.00 9.33 -9.46
C TYR A 112 -9.21 9.72 -10.69
N ILE A 113 -7.94 9.31 -10.77
CA ILE A 113 -7.04 9.79 -11.84
C ILE A 113 -7.33 9.07 -13.15
N LEU A 114 -7.44 7.74 -13.12
CA LEU A 114 -7.68 6.95 -14.33
C LEU A 114 -9.03 7.30 -15.00
N PRO A 115 -10.17 7.41 -14.27
CA PRO A 115 -11.45 7.76 -14.87
C PRO A 115 -11.49 9.21 -15.37
N ASN A 116 -10.82 10.14 -14.69
CA ASN A 116 -10.74 11.52 -15.17
C ASN A 116 -9.90 11.64 -16.45
N LYS A 117 -8.86 10.81 -16.62
CA LYS A 117 -8.09 10.75 -17.87
C LYS A 117 -8.94 10.22 -19.03
N THR A 118 -9.70 9.14 -18.82
CA THR A 118 -10.58 8.58 -19.87
C THR A 118 -11.73 9.52 -20.20
N ARG A 119 -12.39 10.14 -19.21
CA ARG A 119 -13.38 11.22 -19.44
C ARG A 119 -12.78 12.40 -20.21
N GLY A 120 -11.56 12.80 -19.84
CA GLY A 120 -10.84 13.87 -20.51
C GLY A 120 -10.51 13.56 -21.96
N LEU A 121 -10.19 12.30 -22.27
CA LEU A 121 -9.99 11.77 -23.62
C LEU A 121 -11.29 11.77 -24.41
N ILE A 122 -12.39 11.30 -23.86
CA ILE A 122 -13.67 11.27 -24.57
C ILE A 122 -14.18 12.68 -24.87
N LYS A 123 -13.99 13.62 -23.93
CA LYS A 123 -14.46 15.01 -24.09
C LYS A 123 -13.63 15.83 -25.09
N ARG A 124 -12.33 15.58 -25.21
CA ARG A 124 -11.39 16.44 -25.96
C ARG A 124 -10.58 15.71 -27.01
N GLY A 125 -10.71 14.40 -27.09
CA GLY A 125 -10.00 13.57 -28.04
C GLY A 125 -10.54 13.73 -29.44
N ILE A 126 -9.76 13.29 -30.40
CA ILE A 126 -10.07 13.40 -31.82
C ILE A 126 -10.59 12.04 -32.29
N PRO A 127 -11.82 11.98 -32.84
CA PRO A 127 -12.34 10.74 -33.41
C PRO A 127 -11.71 10.50 -34.79
N VAL A 128 -11.18 9.29 -34.98
CA VAL A 128 -10.61 8.80 -36.24
C VAL A 128 -11.12 7.40 -36.54
N VAL A 129 -11.05 6.99 -37.80
CA VAL A 129 -11.40 5.61 -38.20
C VAL A 129 -10.21 4.70 -37.94
N GLY A 130 -10.43 3.66 -37.13
CA GLY A 130 -9.51 2.57 -36.91
C GLY A 130 -10.04 1.26 -37.48
N ARG A 131 -9.17 0.26 -37.59
CA ARG A 131 -9.47 -1.08 -38.09
C ARG A 131 -9.02 -2.15 -37.10
N LEU A 132 -9.84 -3.17 -36.89
CA LEU A 132 -9.44 -4.36 -36.14
C LEU A 132 -8.40 -5.15 -36.93
N VAL A 133 -7.24 -5.39 -36.34
CA VAL A 133 -6.17 -6.16 -36.99
C VAL A 133 -5.99 -7.55 -36.40
N ASP A 134 -6.24 -7.71 -35.11
CA ASP A 134 -6.04 -8.98 -34.42
C ASP A 134 -6.91 -9.08 -33.15
N LYS A 135 -7.08 -10.31 -32.65
CA LYS A 135 -7.86 -10.65 -31.48
C LYS A 135 -7.07 -11.64 -30.63
N SER A 136 -6.86 -11.34 -29.35
CA SER A 136 -6.16 -12.24 -28.42
C SER A 136 -6.89 -12.37 -27.09
N HIS A 137 -6.69 -13.48 -26.39
CA HIS A 137 -7.16 -13.67 -25.02
C HIS A 137 -6.03 -14.19 -24.11
N SER A 138 -6.12 -13.96 -22.80
CA SER A 138 -5.18 -14.53 -21.83
C SER A 138 -5.57 -15.95 -21.44
N ASN A 139 -4.59 -16.86 -21.39
CA ASN A 139 -4.77 -18.26 -20.97
C ASN A 139 -4.69 -18.46 -19.43
N HIS A 140 -4.90 -17.40 -18.65
CA HIS A 140 -4.84 -17.49 -17.18
C HIS A 140 -6.22 -17.82 -16.58
N GLU A 141 -6.25 -18.11 -15.28
CA GLU A 141 -7.46 -18.45 -14.51
C GLU A 141 -8.61 -17.45 -14.70
N SER A 142 -8.27 -16.19 -15.00
CA SER A 142 -9.21 -15.20 -15.54
C SER A 142 -8.89 -14.91 -17.01
N ILE A 143 -9.80 -15.27 -17.90
CA ILE A 143 -9.69 -14.99 -19.34
C ILE A 143 -10.04 -13.52 -19.57
N ALA A 144 -9.05 -12.73 -20.01
CA ALA A 144 -9.24 -11.37 -20.48
C ALA A 144 -9.16 -11.36 -22.00
N TYR A 145 -10.13 -10.71 -22.65
CA TYR A 145 -10.23 -10.60 -24.10
C TYR A 145 -9.72 -9.24 -24.55
N TYR A 146 -8.91 -9.23 -25.61
CA TYR A 146 -8.27 -8.04 -26.15
C TYR A 146 -8.51 -7.93 -27.65
N LEU A 147 -8.97 -6.76 -28.08
CA LEU A 147 -9.04 -6.36 -29.48
C LEU A 147 -7.78 -5.55 -29.81
N HIS A 148 -7.01 -5.96 -30.81
CA HIS A 148 -5.90 -5.20 -31.34
C HIS A 148 -6.37 -4.45 -32.58
N TYR A 149 -6.16 -3.14 -32.57
CA TYR A 149 -6.61 -2.25 -33.63
C TYR A 149 -5.48 -1.33 -34.06
N GLU A 150 -5.57 -0.87 -35.29
CA GLU A 150 -4.70 0.14 -35.85
C GLU A 150 -5.50 1.36 -36.30
N TYR A 151 -4.90 2.54 -36.25
CA TYR A 151 -5.50 3.76 -36.78
C TYR A 151 -4.41 4.77 -37.15
N HIS A 152 -4.77 5.74 -37.99
CA HIS A 152 -3.89 6.86 -38.33
C HIS A 152 -4.25 8.08 -37.46
N PRO A 153 -3.30 8.67 -36.74
CA PRO A 153 -3.58 9.85 -35.91
C PRO A 153 -3.92 11.07 -36.78
N ASP A 154 -4.75 11.96 -36.25
CA ASP A 154 -5.03 13.24 -36.90
C ASP A 154 -3.74 14.09 -37.01
N GLY A 155 -3.50 14.64 -38.20
CA GLY A 155 -2.26 15.34 -38.55
C GLY A 155 -1.22 14.50 -39.32
N GLY A 156 -1.54 13.24 -39.60
CA GLY A 156 -0.67 12.32 -40.35
C GLY A 156 0.40 11.66 -39.47
N GLY A 157 1.04 10.63 -40.02
CA GLY A 157 2.03 9.83 -39.31
C GLY A 157 1.83 8.34 -39.56
N GLU A 158 2.71 7.53 -38.97
CA GLU A 158 2.63 6.07 -39.05
C GLU A 158 1.37 5.53 -38.33
N PRO A 159 0.79 4.42 -38.81
CA PRO A 159 -0.27 3.72 -38.10
C PRO A 159 0.13 3.39 -36.66
N ILE A 160 -0.78 3.62 -35.72
CA ILE A 160 -0.58 3.27 -34.31
C ILE A 160 -1.33 1.99 -34.02
N HIS A 161 -0.60 0.96 -33.60
CA HIS A 161 -1.16 -0.27 -33.07
C HIS A 161 -1.44 -0.12 -31.57
N SER A 162 -2.67 -0.42 -31.18
CA SER A 162 -3.12 -0.37 -29.79
C SER A 162 -3.99 -1.59 -29.47
N LYS A 163 -4.22 -1.83 -28.19
CA LYS A 163 -5.08 -2.92 -27.71
C LYS A 163 -6.05 -2.41 -26.65
N GLN A 164 -7.26 -2.93 -26.68
CA GLN A 164 -8.29 -2.62 -25.68
C GLN A 164 -8.90 -3.91 -25.16
N SER A 165 -9.08 -3.97 -23.83
CA SER A 165 -9.81 -5.07 -23.21
C SER A 165 -11.31 -4.87 -23.40
N VAL A 166 -12.01 -5.95 -23.74
CA VAL A 166 -13.46 -5.96 -23.99
C VAL A 166 -14.12 -7.14 -23.28
N ARG A 167 -15.45 -7.16 -23.24
CA ARG A 167 -16.22 -8.31 -22.73
C ARG A 167 -16.16 -9.45 -23.74
N ASP A 168 -16.38 -10.68 -23.28
CA ASP A 168 -16.42 -11.88 -24.14
C ASP A 168 -17.49 -11.76 -25.25
N SER A 169 -18.66 -11.20 -24.93
CA SER A 169 -19.73 -10.95 -25.91
C SER A 169 -19.24 -10.03 -27.05
N ASP A 170 -18.66 -8.89 -26.70
CA ASP A 170 -18.13 -7.93 -27.66
C ASP A 170 -16.99 -8.56 -28.47
N TYR A 171 -16.11 -9.32 -27.81
CA TYR A 171 -15.04 -10.03 -28.48
C TYR A 171 -15.57 -10.97 -29.56
N ASN A 172 -16.58 -11.79 -29.27
CA ASN A 172 -17.10 -12.77 -30.23
C ASN A 172 -17.89 -12.12 -31.38
N GLU A 173 -18.50 -10.96 -31.16
CA GLU A 173 -19.23 -10.21 -32.19
C GLU A 173 -18.32 -9.59 -33.26
N GLN A 174 -17.08 -9.23 -32.92
CA GLN A 174 -16.20 -8.52 -33.86
C GLN A 174 -15.39 -9.44 -34.77
N GLN A 175 -15.23 -9.03 -36.02
CA GLN A 175 -14.41 -9.67 -37.04
C GLN A 175 -13.17 -8.83 -37.37
N ILE A 176 -12.07 -9.52 -37.70
CA ILE A 176 -10.85 -8.84 -38.17
C ILE A 176 -11.18 -8.09 -39.46
N GLY A 177 -10.78 -6.81 -39.53
CA GLY A 177 -11.15 -5.89 -40.60
C GLY A 177 -12.30 -4.94 -40.25
N ASP A 178 -13.02 -5.18 -39.16
CA ASP A 178 -14.09 -4.28 -38.70
C ASP A 178 -13.56 -2.86 -38.46
N LEU A 179 -14.36 -1.87 -38.84
CA LEU A 179 -14.03 -0.45 -38.67
C LEU A 179 -14.63 0.08 -37.37
N PHE A 180 -13.84 0.87 -36.64
CA PHE A 180 -14.24 1.48 -35.39
C PHE A 180 -13.98 2.98 -35.38
N THR A 181 -14.77 3.71 -34.59
CA THR A 181 -14.40 5.06 -34.16
C THR A 181 -13.42 4.94 -32.99
N VAL A 182 -12.18 5.34 -33.22
CA VAL A 182 -11.14 5.44 -32.20
C VAL A 182 -11.02 6.89 -31.78
N ILE A 183 -11.09 7.16 -30.48
CA ILE A 183 -10.80 8.48 -29.92
C ILE A 183 -9.38 8.45 -29.37
N HIS A 184 -8.53 9.37 -29.81
CA HIS A 184 -7.16 9.50 -29.33
C HIS A 184 -6.83 10.90 -28.79
N ASP A 185 -5.85 11.01 -27.90
CA ASP A 185 -5.32 12.29 -27.44
C ASP A 185 -4.42 12.89 -28.52
N ARG A 186 -4.63 14.17 -28.87
CA ARG A 186 -3.80 14.90 -29.84
C ARG A 186 -2.34 15.01 -29.38
N LYS A 187 -2.11 15.19 -28.07
CA LYS A 187 -0.75 15.36 -27.51
C LYS A 187 -0.03 14.03 -27.30
N ASN A 188 -0.78 12.96 -27.05
CA ASN A 188 -0.24 11.62 -26.87
C ASN A 188 -1.11 10.60 -27.61
N PRO A 189 -0.90 10.43 -28.93
CA PRO A 189 -1.72 9.53 -29.73
C PRO A 189 -1.80 8.11 -29.17
N LYS A 190 -0.74 7.59 -28.55
CA LYS A 190 -0.75 6.25 -27.91
C LYS A 190 -1.88 6.06 -26.89
N PHE A 191 -2.39 7.14 -26.29
CA PHE A 191 -3.58 7.08 -25.45
C PHE A 191 -4.84 7.18 -26.31
N SER A 192 -5.42 6.02 -26.59
CA SER A 192 -6.61 5.88 -27.43
C SER A 192 -7.62 4.89 -26.86
N VAL A 193 -8.87 5.01 -27.27
CA VAL A 193 -9.98 4.13 -26.89
C VAL A 193 -10.95 3.95 -28.06
N ILE A 194 -11.46 2.74 -28.26
CA ILE A 194 -12.57 2.46 -29.15
C ILE A 194 -13.86 2.96 -28.49
N TYR A 195 -14.53 3.91 -29.12
CA TYR A 195 -15.68 4.61 -28.54
C TYR A 195 -16.81 3.66 -28.12
N ARG A 196 -17.13 2.67 -28.96
CA ARG A 196 -18.19 1.66 -28.69
C ARG A 196 -17.99 0.87 -27.41
N TYR A 197 -16.74 0.71 -26.96
CA TYR A 197 -16.38 -0.07 -25.77
C TYR A 197 -15.89 0.81 -24.61
N GLY A 198 -16.14 2.12 -24.68
CA GLY A 198 -15.86 3.02 -23.58
C GLY A 198 -16.95 2.94 -22.49
N ASP A 199 -16.58 3.14 -21.23
CA ASP A 199 -17.53 3.18 -20.10
C ASP A 199 -18.40 4.45 -20.05
N TYR A 200 -18.40 5.27 -21.11
CA TYR A 200 -19.01 6.59 -21.11
C TYR A 200 -19.81 6.84 -22.36
N ASP A 201 -21.06 7.23 -22.17
CA ASP A 201 -21.90 7.81 -23.21
C ASP A 201 -21.80 9.35 -23.17
N VAL A 202 -21.62 9.96 -24.33
CA VAL A 202 -21.71 11.42 -24.48
C VAL A 202 -23.19 11.78 -24.64
N ILE A 203 -23.82 12.21 -23.54
CA ILE A 203 -25.16 12.78 -23.57
C ILE A 203 -25.02 14.27 -23.92
N GLY A 204 -25.45 14.63 -25.13
CA GLY A 204 -25.50 16.02 -25.62
C GLY A 204 -26.73 16.78 -25.16
#